data_AF-A0A7C6W8D7-F1
#
_entry.id   AF-A0A7C6W8D7-F1
#
_cell.length_a   1.000
_cell.length_b   1.000
_cell.length_c   1.000
_cell.angle_alpha   90.00
_cell.angle_beta   90.00
_cell.angle_gamma   90.00
#
_symmetry.space_group_name_H-M   'P 1'
#
loop_
_entity.id
_entity.type
_entity.pdbx_description
1 polymer ?
#
loop_
_entity_poly.entity_id
_entity_poly.type
_entity_poly.pdbx_seq_one_letter_code
_entity_poly.pdbx_strand_id
1 'polypeptide(L)'
;MEHPTNPRGELAFGTIVCWGKHRHLGDFHTYANPIEFLMQFVHPAGAREEILHGYLSKEKSEEDTIKELYELAKSNPEVCILPFYLYEHSEQAVSTVPFSCPWDSKQVGWIYITKAQLGRFEANWDEVEKHLEKEVELYDYFVRGDVYEFELARLLECPCCKQSSKEVLARGWNFFGTDFANNGLKEELPEEYRHLVDKLENY
;
A
#
# COMPACT_ATOMS: atom_id res chain seq x y z
N MET A 1 6.15 -7.72 22.39
CA MET A 1 5.21 -6.95 21.59
C MET A 1 5.59 -7.24 20.15
N GLU A 2 4.74 -7.95 19.43
CA GLU A 2 4.99 -8.15 17.99
C GLU A 2 4.64 -6.83 17.32
N HIS A 3 5.56 -6.26 16.55
CA HIS A 3 5.27 -5.07 15.78
C HIS A 3 4.23 -5.41 14.70
N PRO A 4 3.34 -4.47 14.32
CA PRO A 4 2.43 -4.69 13.21
C PRO A 4 3.23 -5.13 11.97
N THR A 5 2.73 -6.16 11.30
CA THR A 5 3.41 -6.71 10.13
C THR A 5 3.22 -5.74 8.97
N ASN A 6 4.32 -5.28 8.37
CA ASN A 6 4.25 -4.49 7.15
C ASN A 6 3.49 -5.31 6.08
N PRO A 7 2.38 -4.80 5.50
CA PRO A 7 1.60 -5.53 4.51
C PRO A 7 2.35 -5.71 3.17
N ARG A 8 3.48 -5.02 2.98
CA ARG A 8 4.39 -5.23 1.84
C ARG A 8 5.25 -6.48 2.03
N GLY A 9 5.64 -7.12 0.92
CA GLY A 9 6.53 -8.28 0.93
C GLY A 9 6.26 -9.26 -0.20
N GLU A 10 6.72 -10.50 -0.05
CA GLU A 10 6.63 -11.55 -1.09
C GLU A 10 5.21 -11.92 -1.49
N LEU A 11 4.23 -11.66 -0.62
CA LEU A 11 2.81 -11.95 -0.84
C LEU A 11 2.00 -10.76 -1.37
N ALA A 12 2.63 -9.59 -1.56
CA ALA A 12 1.95 -8.43 -2.12
C ALA A 12 1.50 -8.71 -3.57
N PHE A 13 0.30 -8.24 -3.90
CA PHE A 13 -0.31 -8.39 -5.22
C PHE A 13 0.45 -7.58 -6.28
N GLY A 14 0.69 -6.30 -6.00
CA GLY A 14 1.47 -5.41 -6.84
C GLY A 14 2.90 -5.23 -6.33
N THR A 15 3.75 -4.64 -7.17
CA THR A 15 5.09 -4.20 -6.80
C THR A 15 5.14 -2.68 -6.78
N ILE A 16 5.52 -2.08 -5.65
CA ILE A 16 5.74 -0.64 -5.50
C ILE A 16 7.21 -0.34 -5.80
N VAL A 17 7.50 0.59 -6.69
CA VAL A 17 8.86 1.05 -6.99
C VAL A 17 8.99 2.53 -6.68
N CYS A 18 10.02 2.89 -5.90
CA CYS A 18 10.25 4.25 -5.39
C CYS A 18 11.73 4.63 -5.51
N TRP A 19 12.04 5.91 -5.70
CA TRP A 19 13.42 6.38 -5.89
C TRP A 19 13.89 7.37 -4.82
N GLY A 20 15.21 7.60 -4.81
CA GLY A 20 15.85 8.59 -3.95
C GLY A 20 15.62 8.33 -2.46
N LYS A 21 15.24 9.39 -1.71
CA LYS A 21 14.98 9.32 -0.27
C LYS A 21 13.73 8.48 0.08
N HIS A 22 12.87 8.18 -0.89
CA HIS A 22 11.61 7.44 -0.70
C HIS A 22 11.72 5.94 -0.99
N ARG A 23 12.93 5.42 -1.26
CA ARG A 23 13.15 3.98 -1.51
C ARG A 23 12.62 3.07 -0.39
N HIS A 24 12.56 3.56 0.83
CA HIS A 24 12.05 2.81 1.98
C HIS A 24 10.53 2.57 1.95
N LEU A 25 9.79 3.29 1.11
CA LEU A 25 8.35 3.11 0.91
C LEU A 25 8.03 2.10 -0.21
N GLY A 26 9.01 1.74 -1.03
CA GLY A 26 8.83 0.81 -2.15
C GLY A 26 9.42 -0.57 -1.84
N ASP A 27 9.05 -1.54 -2.66
CA ASP A 27 9.67 -2.85 -2.69
C ASP A 27 11.08 -2.77 -3.32
N PHE A 28 11.89 -3.79 -3.06
CA PHE A 28 13.24 -3.84 -3.61
C PHE A 28 13.23 -3.91 -5.15
N HIS A 29 14.04 -3.07 -5.79
CA HIS A 29 14.26 -3.10 -7.24
C HIS A 29 15.65 -2.57 -7.60
N THR A 30 16.10 -2.87 -8.82
CA THR A 30 17.42 -2.45 -9.34
C THR A 30 17.38 -1.34 -10.38
N TYR A 31 16.20 -0.88 -10.80
CA TYR A 31 16.07 0.23 -11.75
C TYR A 31 16.79 1.49 -11.22
N ALA A 32 17.70 2.04 -12.03
CA ALA A 32 18.49 3.21 -11.65
C ALA A 32 17.63 4.47 -11.52
N ASN A 33 16.67 4.64 -12.42
CA ASN A 33 15.77 5.80 -12.48
C ASN A 33 14.38 5.43 -13.04
N PRO A 34 13.39 6.35 -12.93
CA PRO A 34 12.05 6.15 -13.47
C PRO A 34 11.97 5.88 -14.97
N ILE A 35 12.82 6.53 -15.78
CA ILE A 35 12.84 6.36 -17.23
C ILE A 35 13.18 4.90 -17.58
N GLU A 36 14.23 4.34 -16.99
CA GLU A 36 14.63 2.93 -17.18
C GLU A 36 13.49 1.97 -16.81
N PHE A 37 12.81 2.23 -15.68
CA PHE A 37 11.68 1.42 -15.24
C PHE A 37 10.51 1.46 -16.24
N LEU A 38 10.04 2.65 -16.62
CA LEU A 38 8.90 2.79 -17.54
C LEU A 38 9.23 2.25 -18.94
N MET A 39 10.47 2.41 -19.36
CA MET A 39 10.98 1.89 -20.63
C MET A 39 10.79 0.38 -20.77
N GLN A 40 10.64 -0.42 -19.71
CA GLN A 40 10.42 -1.85 -19.90
C GLN A 40 9.01 -2.14 -20.47
N PHE A 41 8.05 -1.24 -20.24
CA PHE A 41 6.63 -1.45 -20.57
C PHE A 41 6.15 -0.79 -21.86
N VAL A 42 6.94 0.03 -22.52
CA VAL A 42 6.49 0.72 -23.75
C VAL A 42 6.51 -0.25 -24.96
N HIS A 43 5.77 -0.08 -26.06
CA HIS A 43 5.95 -0.99 -27.21
C HIS A 43 7.24 -0.64 -28.01
N PRO A 44 8.01 -1.60 -28.58
CA PRO A 44 9.22 -1.31 -29.38
C PRO A 44 8.98 -0.63 -30.74
N ALA A 45 7.76 -0.20 -31.05
CA ALA A 45 7.43 0.39 -32.35
C ALA A 45 7.75 1.89 -32.37
N GLY A 46 9.02 2.26 -32.60
CA GLY A 46 9.49 3.64 -32.87
C GLY A 46 9.41 4.58 -31.68
N ALA A 47 8.23 4.72 -31.07
CA ALA A 47 7.87 5.71 -30.05
C ALA A 47 8.91 5.88 -28.93
N ARG A 48 9.54 4.79 -28.48
CA ARG A 48 10.61 4.84 -27.47
C ARG A 48 11.82 5.64 -27.94
N GLU A 49 12.26 5.44 -29.19
CA GLU A 49 13.47 6.08 -29.75
C GLU A 49 13.27 7.58 -29.93
N GLU A 50 12.12 8.03 -30.44
CA GLU A 50 11.87 9.46 -30.60
C GLU A 50 11.75 10.18 -29.25
N ILE A 51 11.10 9.56 -28.26
CA ILE A 51 10.98 10.10 -26.91
C ILE A 51 12.37 10.24 -26.26
N LEU A 52 13.18 9.19 -26.33
CA LEU A 52 14.53 9.21 -25.76
C LEU A 52 15.47 10.16 -26.50
N HIS A 53 15.34 10.28 -27.83
CA HIS A 53 16.08 11.28 -28.59
C HIS A 53 15.76 12.70 -28.10
N GLY A 54 14.48 13.03 -27.89
CA GLY A 54 14.06 14.32 -27.35
C GLY A 54 14.65 14.60 -25.96
N TYR A 55 14.71 13.59 -25.08
CA TYR A 55 15.34 13.73 -23.76
C TYR A 55 16.86 13.92 -23.86
N LEU A 56 17.56 13.09 -24.64
CA LEU A 56 19.02 13.13 -24.77
C LEU A 56 19.52 14.41 -25.48
N SER A 57 18.75 14.91 -26.44
CA SER A 57 18.99 16.20 -27.11
C SER A 57 18.63 17.42 -26.24
N LYS A 58 18.04 17.19 -25.05
CA LYS A 58 17.52 18.22 -24.12
C LYS A 58 16.38 19.06 -24.68
N GLU A 59 15.70 18.57 -25.71
CA GLU A 59 14.47 19.16 -26.22
C GLU A 59 13.28 18.89 -25.28
N LYS A 60 13.34 17.80 -24.49
CA LYS A 60 12.36 17.45 -23.46
C LYS A 60 12.99 17.42 -22.08
N SER A 61 12.22 17.85 -21.09
CA SER A 61 12.59 17.69 -19.68
C SER A 61 12.47 16.22 -19.24
N GLU A 62 13.10 15.86 -18.13
CA GLU A 62 12.94 14.54 -17.53
C GLU A 62 11.48 14.28 -17.14
N GLU A 63 10.81 15.30 -16.59
CA GLU A 63 9.41 15.22 -16.18
C GLU A 63 8.48 14.94 -17.37
N ASP A 64 8.66 15.66 -18.48
CA ASP A 64 7.86 15.45 -19.69
C ASP A 64 8.13 14.07 -20.30
N THR A 65 9.38 13.63 -20.28
CA THR A 65 9.77 12.29 -20.75
C THR A 65 9.12 11.20 -19.90
N ILE A 66 9.11 11.33 -18.58
CA ILE A 66 8.45 10.39 -17.66
C ILE A 66 6.94 10.36 -17.94
N LYS A 67 6.29 11.52 -18.11
CA LYS A 67 4.85 11.60 -18.42
C LYS A 67 4.51 10.84 -19.70
N GLU A 68 5.25 11.07 -20.79
CA GLU A 68 4.99 10.37 -22.06
C GLU A 68 5.23 8.86 -21.97
N LEU A 69 6.32 8.43 -21.31
CA LEU A 69 6.60 7.01 -21.10
C LEU A 69 5.54 6.34 -20.21
N TYR A 70 5.04 7.04 -19.20
CA TYR A 70 3.97 6.55 -18.34
C TYR A 70 2.66 6.37 -19.11
N GLU A 71 2.24 7.33 -19.94
CA GLU A 71 1.03 7.17 -20.77
C GLU A 71 1.15 5.97 -21.72
N LEU A 72 2.34 5.74 -22.29
CA LEU A 72 2.60 4.56 -23.11
C LEU A 72 2.56 3.27 -22.29
N ALA A 73 3.18 3.24 -21.10
CA ALA A 73 3.14 2.09 -20.20
C ALA A 73 1.70 1.78 -19.75
N LYS A 74 0.91 2.81 -19.42
CA LYS A 74 -0.50 2.71 -19.06
C LYS A 74 -1.36 2.16 -20.20
N SER A 75 -1.01 2.47 -21.45
CA SER A 75 -1.69 1.94 -22.63
C SER A 75 -1.33 0.50 -22.99
N ASN A 76 -0.29 -0.07 -22.35
CA ASN A 76 0.15 -1.43 -22.63
C ASN A 76 -0.80 -2.45 -21.95
N PRO A 77 -1.49 -3.32 -22.70
CA PRO A 77 -2.44 -4.28 -22.14
C PRO A 77 -1.80 -5.38 -21.28
N GLU A 78 -0.48 -5.50 -21.24
CA GLU A 78 0.25 -6.53 -20.48
C GLU A 78 0.68 -6.07 -19.08
N VAL A 79 0.45 -4.81 -18.72
CA VAL A 79 0.75 -4.24 -17.40
C VAL A 79 -0.40 -3.38 -16.91
N CYS A 80 -0.72 -3.48 -15.64
CA CYS A 80 -1.50 -2.47 -14.93
C CYS A 80 -0.54 -1.70 -14.03
N ILE A 81 -0.55 -0.37 -14.15
CA ILE A 81 0.38 0.52 -13.46
C ILE A 81 -0.36 1.76 -13.00
N LEU A 82 -0.22 2.10 -11.71
CA LEU A 82 -0.79 3.28 -11.09
C LEU A 82 0.33 4.12 -10.48
N PRO A 83 0.20 5.47 -10.47
CA PRO A 83 1.16 6.31 -9.80
C PRO A 83 1.10 6.06 -8.29
N PHE A 84 2.19 6.31 -7.59
CA PHE A 84 2.28 6.16 -6.13
C PHE A 84 2.71 7.50 -5.53
N TYR A 85 1.76 8.14 -4.84
CA TYR A 85 1.92 9.44 -4.22
C TYR A 85 2.23 9.30 -2.74
N LEU A 86 3.04 10.23 -2.23
CA LEU A 86 3.30 10.48 -0.83
C LEU A 86 2.78 11.88 -0.48
N TYR A 87 2.07 11.98 0.64
CA TYR A 87 1.78 13.22 1.33
C TYR A 87 2.93 13.52 2.31
N GLU A 88 3.74 14.53 2.02
CA GLU A 88 4.94 14.85 2.81
C GLU A 88 4.69 16.02 3.78
N HIS A 89 3.99 15.73 4.89
CA HIS A 89 3.69 16.68 5.97
C HIS A 89 3.70 16.00 7.36
N SER A 90 3.25 16.69 8.43
CA SER A 90 3.28 16.22 9.82
C SER A 90 2.78 14.78 10.03
N GLU A 91 1.94 14.30 9.13
CA GLU A 91 1.52 12.91 9.00
C GLU A 91 1.85 12.45 7.57
N GLN A 92 2.44 11.26 7.45
CA GLN A 92 2.71 10.63 6.15
C GLN A 92 1.51 9.81 5.71
N ALA A 93 1.16 9.92 4.42
CA ALA A 93 0.12 9.13 3.80
C ALA A 93 0.53 8.76 2.37
N VAL A 94 0.05 7.63 1.86
CA VAL A 94 0.29 7.19 0.48
C VAL A 94 -1.01 6.94 -0.27
N SER A 95 -0.98 7.09 -1.60
CA SER A 95 -2.18 6.99 -2.44
C SER A 95 -1.83 6.68 -3.89
N THR A 96 -2.77 6.12 -4.65
CA THR A 96 -2.69 5.98 -6.11
C THR A 96 -3.16 7.22 -6.87
N VAL A 97 -3.63 8.24 -6.16
CA VAL A 97 -4.06 9.52 -6.75
C VAL A 97 -3.43 10.70 -6.00
N PRO A 98 -3.29 11.87 -6.66
CA PRO A 98 -2.80 13.07 -5.98
C PRO A 98 -3.67 13.47 -4.78
N PHE A 99 -3.04 13.99 -3.73
CA PHE A 99 -3.75 14.58 -2.60
C PHE A 99 -4.27 15.99 -2.94
N SER A 100 -5.27 16.44 -2.20
CA SER A 100 -5.90 17.75 -2.40
C SER A 100 -4.97 18.94 -2.18
N CYS A 101 -3.93 18.80 -1.36
CA CYS A 101 -2.87 19.80 -1.22
C CYS A 101 -1.71 19.50 -2.19
N PRO A 102 -1.56 20.27 -3.29
CA PRO A 102 -0.56 19.95 -4.31
C PRO A 102 0.88 20.18 -3.86
N TRP A 103 1.10 21.05 -2.86
CA TRP A 103 2.44 21.37 -2.35
C TRP A 103 3.11 20.18 -1.67
N ASP A 104 2.29 19.33 -1.05
CA ASP A 104 2.74 18.19 -0.24
C ASP A 104 2.46 16.86 -0.92
N SER A 105 1.66 16.87 -1.99
CA SER A 105 1.36 15.72 -2.83
C SER A 105 2.47 15.47 -3.85
N LYS A 106 3.36 14.53 -3.57
CA LYS A 106 4.47 14.18 -4.48
C LYS A 106 4.30 12.78 -5.02
N GLN A 107 4.36 12.63 -6.34
CA GLN A 107 4.53 11.31 -6.94
C GLN A 107 5.95 10.83 -6.66
N VAL A 108 6.10 9.74 -5.93
CA VAL A 108 7.42 9.19 -5.53
C VAL A 108 7.74 7.87 -6.22
N GLY A 109 6.77 7.30 -6.94
CA GLY A 109 6.90 6.00 -7.57
C GLY A 109 5.67 5.56 -8.37
N TRP A 110 5.59 4.24 -8.56
CA TRP A 110 4.44 3.54 -9.14
C TRP A 110 4.20 2.23 -8.41
N ILE A 111 2.95 1.78 -8.39
CA ILE A 111 2.58 0.39 -8.12
C ILE A 111 2.21 -0.28 -9.44
N TYR A 112 2.68 -1.50 -9.69
CA TYR A 112 2.38 -2.20 -10.93
C TYR A 112 2.25 -3.72 -10.75
N ILE A 113 1.59 -4.37 -11.71
CA ILE A 113 1.62 -5.82 -11.91
C ILE A 113 1.53 -6.12 -13.41
N THR A 114 2.27 -7.12 -13.88
CA THR A 114 2.20 -7.63 -15.26
C THR A 114 1.27 -8.83 -15.36
N LYS A 115 0.73 -9.12 -16.56
CA LYS A 115 -0.03 -10.36 -16.80
C LYS A 115 0.74 -11.62 -16.42
N ALA A 116 2.06 -11.61 -16.64
CA ALA A 116 2.94 -12.72 -16.25
C ALA A 116 2.99 -12.92 -14.73
N GLN A 117 2.95 -11.84 -13.94
CA GLN A 117 2.89 -11.90 -12.47
C GLN A 117 1.49 -12.28 -11.96
N LEU A 118 0.42 -11.87 -12.67
CA LEU A 118 -0.96 -12.14 -12.28
C LEU A 118 -1.23 -13.65 -12.10
N GLY A 119 -0.57 -14.52 -12.87
CA GLY A 119 -0.72 -15.97 -12.76
C GLY A 119 -0.38 -16.58 -11.39
N ARG A 120 0.16 -15.79 -10.45
CA ARG A 120 0.39 -16.17 -9.04
C ARG A 120 -0.83 -15.96 -8.15
N PHE A 121 -1.84 -15.24 -8.64
CA PHE A 121 -3.00 -14.81 -7.89
C PHE A 121 -4.29 -15.32 -8.53
N GLU A 122 -5.27 -15.63 -7.70
CA GLU A 122 -6.63 -15.93 -8.17
C GLU A 122 -7.39 -14.62 -8.42
N ALA A 123 -7.01 -13.89 -9.47
CA ALA A 123 -7.58 -12.59 -9.80
C ALA A 123 -7.83 -12.42 -11.31
N ASN A 124 -8.89 -11.69 -11.67
CA ASN A 124 -9.19 -11.34 -13.05
C ASN A 124 -8.46 -10.05 -13.45
N TRP A 125 -7.97 -9.98 -14.69
CA TRP A 125 -7.30 -8.79 -15.24
C TRP A 125 -8.16 -7.53 -15.14
N ASP A 126 -9.47 -7.66 -15.33
CA ASP A 126 -10.43 -6.54 -15.26
C ASP A 126 -10.55 -5.92 -13.85
N GLU A 127 -10.11 -6.63 -12.81
CA GLU A 127 -10.18 -6.17 -11.40
C GLU A 127 -8.82 -5.74 -10.85
N VAL A 128 -7.75 -5.88 -11.65
CA VAL A 128 -6.36 -5.64 -11.21
C VAL A 128 -6.16 -4.22 -10.70
N GLU A 129 -6.69 -3.22 -11.40
CA GLU A 129 -6.56 -1.81 -10.99
C GLU A 129 -7.10 -1.60 -9.57
N LYS A 130 -8.30 -2.11 -9.30
CA LYS A 130 -8.95 -2.06 -7.99
C LYS A 130 -8.15 -2.81 -6.91
N HIS A 131 -7.49 -3.92 -7.27
CA HIS A 131 -6.63 -4.63 -6.33
C HIS A 131 -5.38 -3.82 -5.98
N LEU A 132 -4.76 -3.14 -6.95
CA LEU A 132 -3.62 -2.25 -6.68
C LEU A 132 -4.04 -1.06 -5.80
N GLU A 133 -5.20 -0.46 -6.05
CA GLU A 133 -5.75 0.61 -5.20
C GLU A 133 -5.95 0.16 -3.75
N LYS A 134 -6.63 -0.98 -3.55
CA LYS A 134 -6.83 -1.57 -2.22
C LYS A 134 -5.53 -1.93 -1.52
N GLU A 135 -4.54 -2.38 -2.27
CA GLU A 135 -3.23 -2.70 -1.72
C GLU A 135 -2.50 -1.46 -1.22
N VAL A 136 -2.60 -0.34 -1.96
CA VAL A 136 -2.06 0.94 -1.50
C VAL A 136 -2.85 1.48 -0.31
N GLU A 137 -4.18 1.32 -0.28
CA GLU A 137 -5.02 1.68 0.86
C GLU A 137 -4.62 0.91 2.13
N LEU A 138 -4.42 -0.41 2.02
CA LEU A 138 -3.94 -1.23 3.14
C LEU A 138 -2.55 -0.77 3.62
N TYR A 139 -1.65 -0.43 2.68
CA TYR A 139 -0.32 0.06 3.01
C TYR A 139 -0.37 1.46 3.64
N ASP A 140 -1.31 2.31 3.24
CA ASP A 140 -1.53 3.63 3.83
C ASP A 140 -1.88 3.55 5.33
N TYR A 141 -2.75 2.61 5.73
CA TYR A 141 -3.00 2.36 7.15
C TYR A 141 -1.72 2.02 7.91
N PHE A 142 -0.83 1.21 7.33
CA PHE A 142 0.46 0.90 7.93
C PHE A 142 1.38 2.13 8.03
N VAL A 143 1.45 2.94 6.97
CA VAL A 143 2.30 4.15 6.92
C VAL A 143 1.86 5.18 7.97
N ARG A 144 0.54 5.33 8.17
CA ARG A 144 -0.02 6.25 9.18
C ARG A 144 0.07 5.72 10.61
N GLY A 145 0.24 4.41 10.77
CA GLY A 145 0.20 3.73 12.07
C GLY A 145 -1.22 3.38 12.53
N ASP A 146 -2.20 3.40 11.63
CA ASP A 146 -3.58 2.98 11.86
C ASP A 146 -3.69 1.44 11.83
N VAL A 147 -2.91 0.79 12.70
CA VAL A 147 -2.86 -0.66 12.85
C VAL A 147 -3.07 -1.03 14.31
N TYR A 148 -4.09 -1.82 14.56
CA TYR A 148 -4.60 -2.10 15.90
C TYR A 148 -4.38 -3.56 16.31
N GLU A 149 -4.32 -3.75 17.62
CA GLU A 149 -4.29 -5.04 18.31
C GLU A 149 -5.34 -5.05 19.42
N PHE A 150 -5.78 -6.23 19.84
CA PHE A 150 -6.65 -6.38 21.01
C PHE A 150 -6.16 -7.49 21.94
N GLU A 151 -6.43 -7.31 23.24
CA GLU A 151 -6.39 -8.37 24.25
C GLU A 151 -7.76 -8.42 24.94
N LEU A 152 -8.46 -9.55 24.80
CA LEU A 152 -9.68 -9.82 25.54
C LEU A 152 -9.31 -10.60 26.80
N ALA A 153 -9.60 -10.05 27.97
CA ALA A 153 -9.29 -10.71 29.25
C ALA A 153 -10.46 -10.63 30.23
N ARG A 154 -10.62 -11.70 31.02
CA ARG A 154 -11.47 -11.72 32.20
C ARG A 154 -10.67 -11.25 33.40
N LEU A 155 -11.17 -10.23 34.09
CA LEU A 155 -10.62 -9.77 35.36
C LEU A 155 -11.15 -10.66 36.49
N LEU A 156 -10.24 -11.22 37.27
CA LEU A 156 -10.54 -12.07 38.42
C LEU A 156 -10.03 -11.36 39.68
N GLU A 157 -10.78 -11.44 40.78
CA GLU A 157 -10.38 -10.88 42.08
C GLU A 157 -10.28 -12.03 43.10
N CYS A 158 -9.17 -12.15 43.85
CA CYS A 158 -9.13 -13.12 44.96
C CYS A 158 -10.14 -12.68 46.02
N PRO A 159 -11.11 -13.53 46.40
CA PRO A 159 -11.99 -13.25 47.53
C PRO A 159 -11.22 -13.03 48.85
N CYS A 160 -10.04 -13.66 48.96
CA CYS A 160 -9.20 -13.70 50.15
C CYS A 160 -8.42 -12.40 50.43
N CYS A 161 -7.77 -11.86 49.40
CA CYS A 161 -6.77 -10.79 49.53
C CYS A 161 -7.04 -9.62 48.59
N LYS A 162 -8.15 -9.65 47.83
CA LYS A 162 -8.55 -8.62 46.86
C LYS A 162 -7.53 -8.36 45.75
N GLN A 163 -6.60 -9.30 45.55
CA GLN A 163 -5.63 -9.21 44.48
C GLN A 163 -6.32 -9.51 43.15
N SER A 164 -6.19 -8.58 42.19
CA SER A 164 -6.67 -8.75 40.84
C SER A 164 -5.69 -9.57 40.01
N SER A 165 -6.21 -10.48 39.19
CA SER A 165 -5.49 -11.17 38.13
C SER A 165 -6.27 -11.09 36.82
N LYS A 166 -5.61 -11.39 35.70
CA LYS A 166 -6.22 -11.44 34.38
C LYS A 166 -6.12 -12.83 33.79
N GLU A 167 -7.21 -13.33 33.22
CA GLU A 167 -7.27 -14.52 32.38
C GLU A 167 -7.46 -14.06 30.94
N VAL A 168 -6.44 -14.20 30.10
CA VAL A 168 -6.53 -13.82 28.67
C VAL A 168 -7.36 -14.86 27.93
N LEU A 169 -8.44 -14.42 27.31
CA LEU A 169 -9.38 -15.25 26.56
C LEU A 169 -9.07 -15.27 25.07
N ALA A 170 -8.68 -14.12 24.50
CA ALA A 170 -8.31 -13.97 23.10
C ALA A 170 -7.33 -12.81 22.91
N ARG A 171 -6.58 -12.86 21.81
CA ARG A 171 -5.70 -11.78 21.36
C ARG A 171 -5.65 -11.79 19.85
N GLY A 172 -5.48 -10.62 19.24
CA GLY A 172 -5.30 -10.48 17.80
C GLY A 172 -4.52 -9.21 17.48
N TRP A 173 -3.95 -9.15 16.29
CA TRP A 173 -3.17 -8.04 15.78
C TRP A 173 -3.35 -7.94 14.26
N ASN A 174 -2.73 -6.93 13.63
CA ASN A 174 -2.86 -6.64 12.19
C ASN A 174 -4.29 -6.25 11.75
N PHE A 175 -5.02 -5.50 12.58
CA PHE A 175 -6.29 -4.91 12.19
C PHE A 175 -6.06 -3.51 11.62
N PHE A 176 -6.27 -3.32 10.33
CA PHE A 176 -5.95 -2.07 9.64
C PHE A 176 -7.16 -1.15 9.56
N GLY A 177 -6.97 0.12 9.90
CA GLY A 177 -8.01 1.14 9.90
C GLY A 177 -8.95 1.08 11.12
N THR A 178 -9.77 2.12 11.25
CA THR A 178 -10.64 2.38 12.41
C THR A 178 -12.07 1.86 12.26
N ASP A 179 -12.44 1.29 11.11
CA ASP A 179 -13.72 0.60 10.96
C ASP A 179 -13.63 -0.80 11.59
N PHE A 180 -13.60 -0.84 12.93
CA PHE A 180 -13.43 -2.07 13.72
C PHE A 180 -14.52 -3.12 13.45
N ALA A 181 -15.67 -2.70 12.91
CA ALA A 181 -16.74 -3.61 12.53
C ALA A 181 -16.41 -4.43 11.28
N ASN A 182 -15.54 -3.91 10.40
CA ASN A 182 -15.24 -4.50 9.08
C ASN A 182 -13.75 -4.79 8.84
N ASN A 183 -12.86 -4.43 9.77
CA ASN A 183 -11.41 -4.64 9.61
C ASN A 183 -10.91 -6.03 10.05
N GLY A 184 -11.80 -6.96 10.36
CA GLY A 184 -11.47 -8.33 10.80
C GLY A 184 -11.43 -8.52 12.32
N LEU A 185 -11.47 -7.45 13.12
CA LEU A 185 -11.37 -7.54 14.58
C LEU A 185 -12.54 -8.33 15.18
N LYS A 186 -13.75 -8.12 14.66
CA LYS A 186 -14.97 -8.77 15.14
C LYS A 186 -14.95 -10.28 14.91
N GLU A 187 -14.38 -10.73 13.79
CA GLU A 187 -14.29 -12.13 13.39
C GLU A 187 -13.36 -12.93 14.30
N GLU A 188 -12.26 -12.31 14.73
CA GLU A 188 -11.23 -12.89 15.61
C GLU A 188 -11.64 -12.98 17.09
N LEU A 189 -12.71 -12.28 17.50
CA LEU A 189 -13.27 -12.41 18.84
C LEU A 189 -14.16 -13.67 18.97
N PRO A 190 -14.14 -14.35 20.14
CA PRO A 190 -15.12 -15.40 20.43
C PRO A 190 -16.54 -14.84 20.31
N GLU A 191 -17.46 -15.66 19.79
CA GLU A 191 -18.79 -15.23 19.37
C GLU A 191 -19.55 -14.47 20.47
N GLU A 192 -19.47 -14.94 21.72
CA GLU A 192 -20.14 -14.31 22.86
C GLU A 192 -19.63 -12.89 23.20
N TYR A 193 -18.44 -12.53 22.72
CA TYR A 193 -17.77 -11.25 23.01
C TYR A 193 -17.74 -10.29 21.81
N ARG A 194 -18.22 -10.70 20.63
CA ARG A 194 -18.25 -9.84 19.42
C ARG A 194 -19.01 -8.53 19.59
N HIS A 195 -20.00 -8.52 20.49
CA HIS A 195 -20.77 -7.31 20.85
C HIS A 195 -19.92 -6.22 21.53
N LEU A 196 -18.70 -6.54 21.97
CA LEU A 196 -17.78 -5.55 22.58
C LEU A 196 -17.18 -4.61 21.54
N VAL A 197 -17.05 -5.04 20.27
CA VAL A 197 -16.56 -4.19 19.17
C VAL A 197 -17.47 -2.99 18.98
N ASP A 198 -18.78 -3.21 19.09
CA ASP A 198 -19.80 -2.17 18.93
C ASP A 198 -19.77 -1.13 20.08
N LYS A 199 -18.97 -1.38 21.13
CA LYS A 199 -18.76 -0.47 22.28
C LYS A 199 -17.42 0.26 22.23
N LEU A 200 -16.56 -0.01 21.25
CA LEU A 200 -15.32 0.72 21.09
C LEU A 200 -15.65 2.16 20.70
N GLU A 201 -15.19 3.11 21.51
CA GLU A 201 -15.26 4.53 21.15
C GLU A 201 -14.12 4.84 20.18
N ASN A 202 -14.43 5.51 19.07
CA ASN A 202 -13.40 6.07 18.20
C ASN A 202 -12.76 7.26 18.94
N TYR A 203 -11.51 7.10 19.36
CA TYR A 203 -10.71 8.15 20.01
C TYR A 203 -10.12 9.14 19.00
#